data_AF-A0A2P2K9W5-F1
#
_entry.id   AF-A0A2P2K9W5-F1
#
_cell.length_a   1.000
_cell.length_b   1.000
_cell.length_c   1.000
_cell.angle_alpha   90.00
_cell.angle_beta   90.00
_cell.angle_gamma   90.00
#
_symmetry.space_group_name_H-M   'P 1'
#
loop_
_entity.id
_entity.type
_entity.pdbx_description
1 polymer ?
#
loop_
_entity_poly.entity_id
_entity_poly.type
_entity_poly.pdbx_seq_one_letter_code
_entity_poly.pdbx_strand_id
1 'polypeptide(L)'
;MALEQVDLYRASSSLRRGRSSAWRNTGMEVFSASSREEDDEEALRWAALEKLPTYDRLRKGILTSASKGVATEIDIPNLGYQEKKHLLERLVRVAEEDNERFLLKLKNRTDR
;
A
#
# COMPACT_ATOMS: atom_id res chain seq x y z
N MET A 1 -48.24 27.79 48.12
CA MET A 1 -47.34 26.95 48.94
C MET A 1 -45.94 27.46 48.74
N ALA A 2 -45.23 27.77 49.82
CA ALA A 2 -43.84 28.24 49.73
C ALA A 2 -42.91 27.07 49.40
N LEU A 3 -41.85 27.35 48.63
CA LEU A 3 -40.73 26.44 48.43
C LEU A 3 -39.55 27.00 49.22
N GLU A 4 -39.21 26.36 50.34
CA GLU A 4 -37.91 26.55 50.97
C GLU A 4 -37.09 25.25 50.92
N GLN A 5 -35.78 25.45 50.81
CA GLN A 5 -34.72 24.46 50.91
C GLN A 5 -34.55 24.08 52.41
N VAL A 6 -33.73 23.15 52.90
CA VAL A 6 -32.54 22.40 52.46
C VAL A 6 -32.66 20.97 53.08
N ASP A 7 -31.75 20.01 52.96
CA ASP A 7 -30.35 19.98 52.52
C ASP A 7 -30.06 18.72 51.67
N LEU A 8 -28.94 18.74 50.94
CA LEU A 8 -28.24 17.53 50.53
C LEU A 8 -26.79 17.57 51.06
N TYR A 9 -26.57 16.72 52.05
CA TYR A 9 -25.34 16.54 52.80
C TYR A 9 -24.08 16.45 51.91
N ARG A 10 -23.21 17.45 52.09
CA ARG A 10 -21.78 17.26 52.37
C ARG A 10 -21.05 16.12 51.61
N ALA A 11 -20.43 16.46 50.49
CA ALA A 11 -19.12 15.89 50.12
C ALA A 11 -18.31 16.85 49.21
N SER A 12 -17.60 17.80 49.81
CA SER A 12 -16.58 18.58 49.11
C SER A 12 -15.30 17.76 48.95
N SER A 13 -15.07 17.17 47.77
CA SER A 13 -13.79 16.57 47.38
C SER A 13 -13.27 17.17 46.07
N SER A 14 -12.91 18.45 46.13
CA SER A 14 -12.18 19.13 45.06
C SER A 14 -10.76 18.59 44.95
N LEU A 15 -10.56 17.51 44.17
CA LEU A 15 -9.23 17.12 43.68
C LEU A 15 -9.15 17.28 42.17
N ARG A 16 -8.05 17.90 41.74
CA ARG A 16 -7.96 18.58 40.45
C ARG A 16 -7.81 17.58 39.30
N ARG A 17 -8.52 17.90 38.22
CA ARG A 17 -8.37 17.35 36.86
C ARG A 17 -6.90 17.38 36.42
N GLY A 18 -6.15 16.31 36.69
CA GLY A 18 -4.85 16.03 36.12
C GLY A 18 -5.00 15.20 34.86
N ARG A 19 -4.83 15.81 33.69
CA ARG A 19 -4.77 15.06 32.42
C ARG A 19 -3.57 14.12 32.43
N SER A 20 -3.80 12.84 32.21
CA SER A 20 -2.76 11.86 31.85
C SER A 20 -2.25 12.13 30.43
N SER A 21 -1.39 13.13 30.26
CA SER A 21 -0.65 13.38 29.01
C SER A 21 0.87 13.27 29.23
N ALA A 22 1.28 12.14 29.82
CA ALA A 22 2.67 11.72 29.95
C ALA A 22 3.15 10.89 28.74
N TRP A 23 2.40 10.90 27.64
CA TRP A 23 2.81 10.34 26.34
C TRP A 23 3.41 11.49 25.51
N ARG A 24 4.48 12.09 26.04
CA ARG A 24 5.28 13.07 25.29
C ARG A 24 6.45 12.33 24.63
N ASN A 25 6.43 12.34 23.30
CA ASN A 25 7.56 12.08 22.42
C ASN A 25 8.06 10.63 22.28
N THR A 26 7.21 9.75 21.75
CA THR A 26 7.64 8.52 21.02
C THR A 26 6.89 8.41 19.68
N GLY A 27 6.61 9.55 19.05
CA GLY A 27 5.77 9.63 17.84
C GLY A 27 6.45 10.18 16.59
N MET A 28 7.74 10.55 16.66
CA MET A 28 8.43 11.28 15.59
C MET A 28 9.68 10.59 15.03
N GLU A 29 9.94 9.34 15.43
CA GLU A 29 11.10 8.53 14.97
C GLU A 29 10.72 7.08 14.57
N VAL A 30 9.42 6.75 14.55
CA VAL A 30 8.93 5.41 14.19
C VAL A 30 8.89 5.21 12.67
N PHE A 31 8.76 6.30 11.90
CA PHE A 31 9.02 6.32 10.45
C PHE A 31 10.53 6.52 10.20
N SER A 32 11.34 5.67 10.81
CA SER A 32 12.74 5.51 10.41
C SER A 32 12.73 4.84 9.03
N ALA A 33 12.76 5.66 7.98
CA ALA A 33 12.75 5.26 6.57
C ALA A 33 13.94 4.31 6.28
N SER A 34 13.69 3.01 6.45
CA SER A 34 14.62 1.95 6.09
C SER A 34 14.37 1.57 4.63
N SER A 35 15.38 1.03 3.96
CA SER A 35 15.33 0.60 2.54
C SER A 35 14.37 -0.58 2.25
N ARG A 36 13.38 -0.81 3.10
CA ARG A 36 12.26 -1.75 2.96
C ARG A 36 10.96 -1.05 2.59
N GLU A 37 10.88 0.26 2.82
CA GLU A 37 9.68 1.08 2.59
C GLU A 37 9.29 1.10 1.09
N GLU A 38 10.24 1.02 0.16
CA GLU A 38 9.98 0.91 -1.28
C GLU A 38 9.33 -0.43 -1.68
N ASP A 39 9.70 -1.54 -1.03
CA ASP A 39 9.13 -2.88 -1.26
C ASP A 39 7.71 -2.97 -0.68
N ASP A 40 7.51 -2.40 0.52
CA ASP A 40 6.19 -2.26 1.14
C ASP A 40 5.25 -1.37 0.28
N GLU A 41 5.75 -0.28 -0.32
CA GLU A 41 5.00 0.52 -1.29
C GLU A 41 4.62 -0.26 -2.56
N GLU A 42 5.53 -1.06 -3.12
CA GLU A 42 5.22 -1.88 -4.29
C GLU A 42 4.17 -2.96 -3.96
N ALA A 43 4.29 -3.63 -2.81
CA ALA A 43 3.32 -4.58 -2.31
C ALA A 43 1.91 -3.96 -2.15
N LEU A 44 1.83 -2.72 -1.67
CA LEU A 44 0.57 -1.97 -1.59
C LEU A 44 -0.03 -1.66 -2.98
N ARG A 45 0.81 -1.34 -3.99
CA ARG A 45 0.35 -1.15 -5.39
C ARG A 45 -0.17 -2.46 -5.99
N TRP A 46 0.52 -3.58 -5.76
CA TRP A 46 0.05 -4.91 -6.20
C TRP A 46 -1.27 -5.31 -5.53
N ALA A 47 -1.42 -5.08 -4.22
CA ALA A 47 -2.66 -5.33 -3.50
C ALA A 47 -3.82 -4.48 -4.04
N ALA A 48 -3.58 -3.22 -4.40
CA ALA A 48 -4.59 -2.36 -5.03
C ALA A 48 -5.07 -2.91 -6.38
N LEU A 49 -4.15 -3.35 -7.25
CA LEU A 49 -4.50 -3.98 -8.53
C LEU A 49 -5.30 -5.29 -8.36
N GLU A 50 -5.00 -6.10 -7.35
CA GLU A 50 -5.72 -7.34 -7.07
C GLU A 50 -7.20 -7.08 -6.71
N LYS A 51 -7.49 -5.98 -6.01
CA LYS A 51 -8.87 -5.59 -5.63
C LYS A 51 -9.68 -4.98 -6.77
N LEU A 52 -9.06 -4.68 -7.92
CA LEU A 52 -9.80 -4.19 -9.09
C LEU A 52 -10.71 -5.28 -9.70
N PRO A 53 -11.85 -4.89 -10.30
CA PRO A 53 -12.64 -5.75 -11.17
C PRO A 53 -11.79 -6.37 -12.28
N THR A 54 -12.18 -7.56 -12.76
CA THR A 54 -11.43 -8.31 -13.78
C THR A 54 -11.11 -7.49 -15.04
N TYR A 55 -12.02 -6.60 -15.46
CA TYR A 55 -11.81 -5.74 -16.62
C TYR A 55 -10.67 -4.74 -16.42
N ASP A 56 -10.66 -4.01 -15.31
CA ASP A 56 -9.65 -2.99 -15.02
C ASP A 56 -8.29 -3.63 -14.76
N ARG A 57 -8.27 -4.79 -14.11
CA ARG A 57 -7.05 -5.60 -13.86
C ARG A 57 -6.37 -6.09 -15.14
N LEU A 58 -7.10 -6.23 -16.25
CA LEU A 58 -6.53 -6.58 -17.56
C LEU A 58 -5.98 -5.36 -18.33
N ARG A 59 -6.31 -4.13 -17.90
CA ARG A 59 -5.94 -2.89 -18.58
C ARG A 59 -4.90 -2.07 -17.81
N LYS A 60 -4.83 -2.27 -16.49
CA LYS A 60 -3.84 -1.64 -15.60
C LYS A 60 -2.72 -2.62 -15.23
N GLY A 61 -1.53 -2.09 -15.05
CA GLY A 61 -0.37 -2.86 -14.59
C GLY A 61 0.65 -1.97 -13.87
N ILE A 62 1.66 -2.59 -13.28
CA ILE A 62 2.81 -1.89 -12.70
C ILE A 62 4.00 -2.05 -13.63
N LEU A 63 4.73 -0.96 -13.85
CA LEU A 63 5.88 -0.91 -14.72
C LEU A 63 7.10 -0.37 -13.97
N THR A 64 8.11 -1.21 -13.78
CA THR A 64 9.41 -0.79 -13.25
C THR A 64 10.25 -0.15 -14.35
N SER A 65 10.80 1.04 -14.06
CA SER A 65 11.74 1.71 -14.96
C SER A 65 13.18 1.33 -14.63
N ALA A 66 13.86 0.69 -15.59
CA ALA A 66 15.25 0.22 -15.42
C ALA A 66 16.26 1.34 -15.08
N SER A 67 15.94 2.61 -15.35
CA SER A 67 16.82 3.75 -15.05
C SER A 67 16.64 4.34 -13.65
N LYS A 68 15.56 3.99 -12.94
CA LYS A 68 15.21 4.62 -11.65
C LYS A 68 14.74 3.64 -10.56
N GLY A 69 14.51 2.36 -10.87
CA GLY A 69 13.91 1.40 -9.94
C GLY A 69 12.40 1.61 -9.69
N VAL A 70 11.92 2.85 -9.78
CA VAL A 70 10.53 3.25 -9.52
C VAL A 70 9.53 2.41 -10.32
N ALA A 71 8.64 1.75 -9.58
CA ALA A 71 7.46 1.05 -10.05
C ALA A 71 6.28 2.02 -10.22
N THR A 72 5.83 2.24 -11.46
CA THR A 72 4.72 3.17 -11.80
C THR A 72 3.48 2.41 -12.25
N GLU A 73 2.28 2.80 -11.79
CA GLU A 73 1.03 2.29 -12.37
C GLU A 73 0.85 2.82 -13.81
N ILE A 74 0.54 1.93 -14.74
CA ILE A 74 0.29 2.22 -16.15
C ILE A 74 -1.11 1.75 -16.56
N ASP A 75 -1.75 2.51 -17.44
CA ASP A 75 -3.02 2.14 -18.08
C ASP A 75 -2.78 1.86 -19.57
N ILE A 76 -2.66 0.57 -19.90
CA ILE A 76 -2.28 0.01 -21.21
C ILE A 76 -3.02 0.67 -22.40
N PRO A 77 -4.36 0.84 -22.40
CA PRO A 77 -5.06 1.54 -23.49
C PRO A 77 -4.56 2.97 -23.73
N ASN A 78 -4.24 3.71 -22.65
CA ASN A 78 -3.92 5.14 -22.70
C ASN A 78 -2.45 5.44 -22.99
N LEU A 79 -1.57 4.43 -23.01
CA LEU A 79 -0.17 4.58 -23.42
C LEU A 79 -0.02 5.10 -24.86
N GLY A 80 0.95 5.99 -25.09
CA GLY A 80 1.36 6.46 -26.41
C GLY A 80 2.03 5.37 -27.26
N TYR A 81 2.17 5.62 -28.57
CA TYR A 81 2.75 4.64 -29.49
C TYR A 81 4.19 4.22 -29.10
N GLN A 82 5.04 5.18 -28.71
CA GLN A 82 6.42 4.90 -28.30
C GLN A 82 6.48 4.12 -26.98
N GLU A 83 5.58 4.41 -26.05
CA GLU A 83 5.48 3.71 -24.76
C GLU A 83 5.00 2.26 -24.96
N LYS A 84 3.98 2.05 -25.80
CA LYS A 84 3.52 0.72 -26.23
C LYS A 84 4.63 -0.07 -26.92
N LYS A 85 5.37 0.56 -27.83
CA LYS A 85 6.53 -0.05 -28.49
C LYS A 85 7.61 -0.46 -27.48
N HIS A 86 8.00 0.44 -26.58
CA HIS A 86 9.03 0.16 -25.58
C HIS A 86 8.60 -0.84 -24.49
N LEU A 87 7.31 -0.92 -24.19
CA LEU A 87 6.73 -1.97 -23.36
C LEU A 87 6.83 -3.33 -24.08
N LEU A 88 6.46 -3.39 -25.36
CA LEU A 88 6.52 -4.61 -26.16
C LEU A 88 7.97 -5.10 -26.36
N GLU A 89 8.91 -4.21 -26.68
CA GLU A 89 10.35 -4.54 -26.81
C GLU A 89 10.92 -5.17 -25.54
N ARG A 90 10.56 -4.64 -24.36
CA ARG A 90 10.98 -5.23 -23.08
C ARG A 90 10.31 -6.56 -22.81
N LEU A 91 9.00 -6.69 -23.07
CA LEU A 91 8.29 -7.96 -22.88
C LEU A 91 8.83 -9.07 -23.79
N VAL A 92 9.14 -8.76 -25.05
CA VAL A 92 9.74 -9.72 -25.99
C VAL A 92 11.15 -10.13 -25.55
N ARG A 93 11.98 -9.17 -25.12
CA ARG A 93 13.34 -9.48 -24.64
C ARG A 93 13.35 -10.28 -23.33
N VAL A 94 12.45 -9.95 -22.39
CA VAL A 94 12.25 -10.74 -21.16
C VAL A 94 11.71 -12.13 -21.48
N ALA A 95 10.86 -12.27 -22.51
CA ALA A 95 10.40 -13.57 -22.95
C ALA A 95 11.56 -14.46 -23.44
N GLU A 96 12.57 -13.93 -24.14
CA GLU A 96 13.75 -14.71 -24.53
C GLU A 96 14.53 -15.26 -23.31
N GLU A 97 14.59 -14.51 -22.20
CA GLU A 97 15.36 -14.85 -21.00
C GLU A 97 14.59 -15.70 -19.97
N ASP A 98 13.28 -15.46 -19.79
CA ASP A 98 12.43 -16.15 -18.80
C ASP A 98 11.48 -17.19 -19.41
N ASN A 99 11.30 -17.28 -20.75
CA ASN A 99 10.43 -18.32 -21.33
C ASN A 99 10.91 -19.73 -21.00
N GLU A 100 12.22 -20.00 -21.01
CA GLU A 100 12.73 -21.33 -20.65
C GLU A 100 12.28 -21.73 -19.24
N ARG A 101 12.39 -20.80 -18.28
CA ARG A 101 11.94 -20.99 -16.89
C ARG A 101 10.43 -21.12 -16.77
N PHE A 102 9.67 -20.34 -17.55
CA PHE A 102 8.21 -20.43 -17.61
C PHE A 102 7.75 -21.77 -18.17
N LEU A 103 8.32 -22.20 -19.30
CA LEU A 103 8.01 -23.47 -19.97
C LEU A 103 8.43 -24.68 -19.12
N LEU A 104 9.57 -24.61 -18.43
CA LEU A 104 9.98 -25.61 -17.43
C LEU A 104 8.98 -25.71 -16.28
N LYS A 105 8.55 -24.58 -15.70
CA LYS A 105 7.51 -24.53 -14.65
C LYS A 105 6.17 -25.06 -15.15
N LEU A 106 5.81 -24.80 -16.41
CA LEU A 106 4.59 -25.29 -17.04
C LEU A 106 4.64 -26.81 -17.23
N LYS A 107 5.74 -27.34 -17.80
CA LYS A 107 5.96 -28.79 -17.95
C LYS A 107 5.86 -29.51 -16.61
N ASN A 108 6.53 -29.02 -15.57
CA ASN A 108 6.51 -29.61 -14.22
C ASN A 108 5.12 -29.57 -13.55
N ARG A 109 4.15 -28.82 -14.09
CA ARG A 109 2.74 -28.84 -13.66
C ARG A 109 1.87 -29.80 -14.47
N THR A 110 2.27 -30.14 -15.69
CA THR A 110 1.59 -31.09 -16.58
C THR A 110 2.06 -32.53 -16.36
N ASP A 111 3.31 -32.72 -15.93
CA ASP A 111 3.91 -34.03 -15.61
C ASP A 111 3.56 -34.52 -14.17
N ARG A 112 2.63 -33.85 -13.46
CA ARG A 112 2.11 -34.24 -12.12
C ARG A 112 0.67 -34.72 -12.18
#